data_AF-A0A1T4K562-F1
#
_entry.id   AF-A0A1T4K562-F1
#
_cell.length_a   1.000
_cell.length_b   1.000
_cell.length_c   1.000
_cell.angle_alpha   90.00
_cell.angle_beta   90.00
_cell.angle_gamma   90.00
#
_symmetry.space_group_name_H-M   'P 1'
#
loop_
_entity.id
_entity.type
_entity.pdbx_description
1 polymer ?
#
loop_
_entity_poly.entity_id
_entity_poly.type
_entity_poly.pdbx_seq_one_letter_code
_entity_poly.pdbx_strand_id
1 'polypeptide(L)'
;MDILPTDSRSFRKLRELTLEEILKIDNVFEAYLKVKKKNKGPGLNGVSLKDIEGEELNFIARIINALKKESYIPRIVKLVSIPKKNGGERKIGVLSIEDKIIQQAILNILNPIYEDLFSFYSFAYRKNKSYINAVEVVEFFLKKDYEYILDLDIEDFFNTIDLDILRKLLRVKIKDKKLLKLLDKYLNQNIYDNGKVYKMKCGIIQGNILSPLFSNIYLHNLDIIANLNSGKMIRYADDFLILVKEKKDIKRYLSIVEKYFKEYNLRLNYKKSKIINFKQVKKIRFLGQIIYKSW
;
A
#
# COMPACT_ATOMS: atom_id res chain seq x y z
N MET A 1 -8.63 -15.13 17.19
CA MET A 1 -8.06 -14.34 18.30
C MET A 1 -7.81 -12.96 17.76
N ASP A 2 -8.76 -12.06 17.96
CA ASP A 2 -8.64 -10.65 17.60
C ASP A 2 -7.59 -10.01 18.51
N ILE A 3 -6.35 -9.98 18.05
CA ILE A 3 -5.33 -9.10 18.63
C ILE A 3 -5.27 -7.88 17.72
N LEU A 4 -6.37 -7.13 17.69
CA LEU A 4 -6.28 -5.70 17.41
C LEU A 4 -5.70 -5.08 18.68
N PRO A 5 -4.60 -4.30 18.63
CA PRO A 5 -4.11 -3.62 19.80
C PRO A 5 -5.21 -2.68 20.31
N THR A 6 -5.83 -3.03 21.44
CA THR A 6 -6.66 -2.15 22.25
C THR A 6 -5.81 -1.22 23.11
N ASP A 7 -4.65 -0.78 22.59
CA ASP A 7 -3.79 0.09 23.36
C ASP A 7 -4.32 1.53 23.28
N SER A 8 -4.93 1.92 24.39
CA SER A 8 -5.76 3.09 24.63
C SER A 8 -4.94 4.31 25.08
N ARG A 9 -3.70 4.44 24.61
CA ARG A 9 -2.77 5.49 25.06
C ARG A 9 -2.23 6.34 23.90
N SER A 10 -3.13 7.17 23.36
CA SER A 10 -2.93 8.60 23.06
C SER A 10 -4.08 9.08 22.18
N PHE A 11 -5.28 9.17 22.75
CA PHE A 11 -6.38 9.89 22.10
C PHE A 11 -6.08 11.40 22.13
N ARG A 12 -5.15 11.86 21.28
CA ARG A 12 -5.39 13.13 20.59
C ARG A 12 -6.77 12.96 19.97
N LYS A 13 -7.74 13.82 20.33
CA LYS A 13 -9.09 13.87 19.73
C LYS A 13 -8.97 13.41 18.29
N LEU A 14 -9.43 12.19 17.99
CA LEU A 14 -9.43 11.67 16.63
C LEU A 14 -10.36 12.61 15.90
N ARG A 15 -9.78 13.57 15.19
CA ARG A 15 -10.50 14.44 14.27
C ARG A 15 -11.32 13.50 13.41
N GLU A 16 -12.63 13.65 13.43
CA GLU A 16 -13.51 12.75 12.68
C GLU A 16 -13.13 12.88 11.21
N LEU A 17 -12.49 11.83 10.69
CA LEU A 17 -12.11 11.74 9.30
C LEU A 17 -13.39 11.66 8.46
N THR A 18 -13.77 12.79 7.88
CA THR A 18 -14.99 12.94 7.09
C THR A 18 -14.68 13.15 5.62
N LEU A 19 -15.67 12.86 4.77
CA LEU A 19 -15.59 13.24 3.37
C LEU A 19 -15.48 14.77 3.23
N GLU A 20 -16.14 15.53 4.10
CA GLU A 20 -16.12 17.00 4.06
C GLU A 20 -14.71 17.58 4.22
N GLU A 21 -13.87 16.98 5.08
CA GLU A 21 -12.48 17.39 5.23
C GLU A 21 -11.65 17.15 3.97
N ILE A 22 -11.90 16.02 3.29
CA ILE A 22 -11.26 15.69 2.02
C ILE A 22 -11.68 16.67 0.93
N LEU A 23 -12.94 17.12 0.93
CA LEU A 23 -13.53 18.01 -0.07
C LEU A 23 -13.25 19.49 0.14
N LYS A 24 -12.47 19.88 1.15
CA LYS A 24 -12.01 21.27 1.32
C LYS A 24 -11.24 21.72 0.08
N ILE A 25 -11.56 22.91 -0.41
CA ILE A 25 -11.02 23.44 -1.67
C ILE A 25 -9.49 23.41 -1.68
N ASP A 26 -8.85 23.83 -0.58
CA ASP A 26 -7.39 23.82 -0.45
C ASP A 26 -6.81 22.41 -0.59
N ASN A 27 -7.43 21.40 0.03
CA ASN A 27 -6.94 20.02 -0.08
C ASN A 27 -7.09 19.45 -1.50
N VAL A 28 -8.21 19.73 -2.16
CA VAL A 28 -8.45 19.26 -3.53
C VAL A 28 -7.57 20.01 -4.53
N PHE A 29 -7.32 21.30 -4.32
CA PHE A 29 -6.39 22.09 -5.11
C PHE A 29 -4.94 21.61 -4.93
N GLU A 30 -4.51 21.35 -3.70
CA GLU A 30 -3.21 20.72 -3.41
C GLU A 30 -3.08 19.33 -4.07
N ALA A 31 -4.16 18.56 -4.09
CA ALA A 31 -4.19 17.29 -4.81
C ALA A 31 -4.01 17.49 -6.32
N TYR A 32 -4.68 18.48 -6.92
CA TYR A 32 -4.48 18.87 -8.31
C TYR A 32 -3.02 19.26 -8.60
N LEU A 33 -2.39 20.11 -7.76
CA LEU A 33 -0.99 20.50 -7.95
C LEU A 33 -0.05 19.30 -7.91
N LYS A 34 -0.28 18.34 -7.00
CA LYS A 34 0.50 17.08 -6.94
C LYS A 34 0.31 16.23 -8.18
N VAL A 35 -0.90 16.18 -8.75
CA VAL A 35 -1.19 15.48 -10.00
C VAL A 35 -0.51 16.19 -11.18
N LYS A 36 -0.61 17.51 -11.26
CA LYS A 36 0.04 18.36 -12.28
C LYS A 36 1.55 18.13 -12.31
N LYS A 37 2.20 18.14 -11.13
CA LYS A 37 3.64 17.91 -10.99
C LYS A 37 4.10 16.53 -11.51
N LYS A 38 3.29 15.48 -11.33
CA LYS A 38 3.64 14.12 -11.77
C LYS A 38 3.34 13.86 -13.25
N ASN A 39 2.40 14.60 -13.84
CA ASN A 39 1.98 14.52 -15.25
C ASN A 39 1.92 13.09 -15.84
N LYS A 40 1.13 12.20 -15.24
CA LYS A 40 1.01 10.79 -15.68
C LYS A 40 0.04 10.58 -16.85
N GLY A 41 -0.05 11.55 -17.76
CA GLY A 41 -0.93 11.52 -18.94
C GLY A 41 -2.44 11.45 -18.64
N PRO A 42 -3.29 11.39 -19.67
CA PRO A 42 -4.74 11.25 -19.53
C PRO A 42 -5.17 9.81 -19.19
N GLY A 43 -6.41 9.66 -18.73
CA GLY A 43 -7.06 8.35 -18.57
C GLY A 43 -7.71 7.86 -19.86
N LEU A 44 -8.61 6.88 -19.75
CA LEU A 44 -9.35 6.35 -20.90
C LEU A 44 -10.22 7.41 -21.61
N ASN A 45 -10.69 8.43 -20.87
CA ASN A 45 -11.52 9.52 -21.38
C ASN A 45 -10.74 10.59 -22.18
N GLY A 46 -9.42 10.46 -22.32
CA GLY A 46 -8.61 11.37 -23.14
C GLY A 46 -8.33 12.74 -22.53
N VAL A 47 -9.09 13.18 -21.52
CA VAL A 47 -8.90 14.49 -20.85
C VAL A 47 -7.51 14.58 -20.22
N SER A 48 -6.74 15.55 -20.67
CA SER A 48 -5.37 15.84 -20.24
C SER A 48 -5.32 17.07 -19.33
N LEU A 49 -4.15 17.37 -18.77
CA LEU A 49 -3.95 18.59 -17.97
C LEU A 49 -3.99 19.86 -18.82
N LYS A 50 -3.68 19.76 -20.13
CA LYS A 50 -3.75 20.90 -21.06
C LYS A 50 -5.19 21.34 -21.29
N ASP A 51 -6.11 20.38 -21.34
CA ASP A 51 -7.55 20.65 -21.53
C ASP A 51 -8.20 21.33 -20.31
N ILE A 52 -7.48 21.43 -19.19
CA ILE A 52 -7.96 22.00 -17.91
C ILE A 52 -7.23 23.34 -17.61
N GLU A 53 -6.22 23.70 -18.39
CA GLU A 53 -5.41 24.90 -18.16
C GLU A 53 -6.27 26.17 -18.30
N GLY A 54 -6.23 27.04 -17.28
CA GLY A 54 -7.08 28.24 -17.19
C GLY A 54 -8.48 28.00 -16.61
N GLU A 55 -8.90 26.74 -16.47
CA GLU A 55 -10.22 26.33 -15.97
C GLU A 55 -10.11 25.45 -14.71
N GLU A 56 -8.96 25.48 -14.02
CA GLU A 56 -8.64 24.58 -12.92
C GLU A 56 -9.66 24.67 -11.78
N LEU A 57 -10.02 25.89 -11.38
CA LEU A 57 -10.97 26.11 -10.29
C LEU A 57 -12.36 25.61 -10.65
N ASN A 58 -12.82 25.84 -11.88
CA ASN A 58 -14.12 25.34 -12.37
C ASN A 58 -14.12 23.81 -12.46
N PHE A 59 -13.02 23.20 -12.91
CA PHE A 59 -12.85 21.75 -12.93
C PHE A 59 -12.92 21.14 -11.52
N ILE A 60 -12.19 21.72 -10.57
CA ILE A 60 -12.17 21.29 -9.17
C ILE A 60 -13.54 21.48 -8.51
N ALA A 61 -14.20 22.62 -8.73
CA ALA A 61 -15.53 22.91 -8.19
C ALA A 61 -16.56 21.87 -8.66
N ARG A 62 -16.51 21.47 -9.94
CA ARG A 62 -17.37 20.39 -10.47
C ARG A 62 -17.14 19.06 -9.77
N ILE A 63 -15.88 18.67 -9.55
CA ILE A 63 -15.53 17.46 -8.81
C ILE A 63 -16.10 17.50 -7.39
N ILE A 64 -15.85 18.60 -6.66
CA ILE A 64 -16.32 18.77 -5.28
C ILE A 64 -17.85 18.69 -5.23
N ASN A 65 -18.54 19.38 -6.13
CA ASN A 65 -20.01 19.37 -6.19
C ASN A 65 -20.57 17.96 -6.45
N ALA A 66 -19.98 17.22 -7.39
CA ALA A 66 -20.38 15.84 -7.67
C ALA A 66 -20.17 14.89 -6.49
N LEU A 67 -19.09 15.09 -5.72
CA LEU A 67 -18.82 14.29 -4.52
C LEU A 67 -19.76 14.65 -3.36
N LYS A 68 -20.03 15.95 -3.14
CA LYS A 68 -21.00 16.42 -2.14
C LYS A 68 -22.40 15.88 -2.39
N LYS A 69 -22.82 15.81 -3.66
CA LYS A 69 -24.10 15.26 -4.10
C LYS A 69 -24.12 13.73 -4.19
N GLU A 70 -23.02 13.06 -3.85
CA GLU A 70 -22.82 11.60 -3.98
C GLU A 70 -23.04 11.04 -5.42
N SER A 71 -23.09 11.91 -6.42
CA SER A 71 -23.37 11.57 -7.82
C SER A 71 -22.11 11.19 -8.61
N TYR A 72 -20.91 11.42 -8.04
CA TYR A 72 -19.66 11.00 -8.67
C TYR A 72 -19.56 9.47 -8.81
N ILE A 73 -19.20 9.01 -10.00
CA ILE A 73 -18.89 7.62 -10.32
C ILE A 73 -17.44 7.57 -10.85
N PRO A 74 -16.54 6.80 -10.21
CA PRO A 74 -15.17 6.62 -10.71
C PRO A 74 -15.14 6.20 -12.18
N ARG A 75 -14.20 6.76 -12.95
CA ARG A 75 -14.09 6.46 -14.39
C ARG A 75 -13.50 5.07 -14.58
N ILE A 76 -13.58 4.54 -15.80
CA ILE A 76 -12.96 3.26 -16.13
C ILE A 76 -11.43 3.42 -16.10
N VAL A 77 -10.72 2.53 -15.40
CA VAL A 77 -9.25 2.51 -15.38
C VAL A 77 -8.73 1.80 -16.61
N LYS A 78 -7.78 2.40 -17.34
CA LYS A 78 -7.11 1.72 -18.45
C LYS A 78 -5.90 0.94 -17.92
N LEU A 79 -5.81 -0.36 -18.18
CA LEU A 79 -4.56 -1.11 -17.95
C LEU A 79 -3.61 -0.95 -19.13
N VAL A 80 -2.33 -0.77 -18.80
CA VAL A 80 -1.22 -0.74 -19.74
C VAL A 80 -0.18 -1.75 -19.27
N SER A 81 0.28 -2.61 -20.18
CA SER A 81 1.37 -3.55 -19.93
C SER A 81 2.72 -2.83 -19.99
N ILE A 82 3.55 -3.06 -18.97
CA ILE A 82 4.93 -2.59 -18.89
C ILE A 82 5.84 -3.80 -18.71
N PRO A 83 6.93 -3.93 -19.47
CA PRO A 83 7.87 -5.05 -19.32
C PRO A 83 8.54 -5.02 -17.94
N LYS A 84 8.65 -6.19 -17.30
CA LYS A 84 9.45 -6.37 -16.07
C LYS A 84 10.92 -6.51 -16.45
N LYS A 85 11.82 -6.01 -15.58
CA LYS A 85 13.27 -6.17 -15.74
C LYS A 85 13.74 -7.63 -15.86
N ASN A 86 13.00 -8.56 -15.25
CA ASN A 86 13.36 -9.99 -15.18
C ASN A 86 12.48 -10.86 -16.11
N GLY A 87 11.82 -10.25 -17.11
CA GLY A 87 10.88 -10.94 -18.00
C GLY A 87 9.44 -10.96 -17.48
N GLY A 88 8.51 -11.08 -18.44
CA GLY A 88 7.07 -10.95 -18.22
C GLY A 88 6.59 -9.48 -18.19
N GLU A 89 5.28 -9.30 -17.98
CA GLU A 89 4.64 -7.98 -17.98
C GLU A 89 4.07 -7.63 -16.60
N ARG A 90 3.99 -6.32 -16.33
CA ARG A 90 3.27 -5.74 -15.20
C ARG A 90 2.18 -4.83 -15.76
N LYS A 91 0.92 -5.13 -15.45
CA LYS A 91 -0.20 -4.26 -15.78
C LYS A 91 -0.28 -3.10 -14.78
N ILE A 92 -0.31 -1.88 -15.30
CA ILE A 92 -0.44 -0.64 -14.52
C ILE A 92 -1.73 0.06 -14.92
N GLY A 93 -2.51 0.48 -13.93
CA GLY A 93 -3.70 1.30 -14.09
C GLY A 93 -3.37 2.76 -14.35
N VAL A 94 -3.96 3.29 -15.42
CA VAL A 94 -3.93 4.70 -15.79
C VAL A 94 -5.30 5.30 -15.52
N LEU A 95 -5.35 6.17 -14.51
CA LEU A 95 -6.54 6.87 -14.04
C LEU A 95 -6.87 8.12 -14.87
N SER A 96 -8.15 8.48 -14.91
CA SER A 96 -8.61 9.82 -15.34
C SER A 96 -8.00 10.93 -14.48
N ILE A 97 -7.98 12.18 -14.96
CA ILE A 97 -7.45 13.30 -14.18
C ILE A 97 -8.33 13.54 -12.94
N GLU A 98 -9.65 13.41 -13.07
CA GLU A 98 -10.60 13.51 -11.97
C GLU A 98 -10.28 12.47 -10.88
N ASP A 99 -10.15 11.19 -11.25
CA ASP A 99 -9.84 10.13 -10.29
C ASP A 99 -8.46 10.31 -9.66
N LYS A 100 -7.47 10.83 -10.41
CA LYS A 100 -6.16 11.16 -9.86
C LYS A 100 -6.28 12.23 -8.77
N ILE A 101 -7.04 13.29 -9.02
CA ILE A 101 -7.22 14.38 -8.05
C ILE A 101 -7.98 13.88 -6.82
N ILE A 102 -9.08 13.16 -7.01
CA ILE A 102 -9.91 12.67 -5.90
C ILE A 102 -9.13 11.68 -5.04
N GLN A 103 -8.47 10.70 -5.66
CA GLN A 103 -7.65 9.74 -4.92
C GLN A 103 -6.48 10.42 -4.21
N GLN A 104 -5.86 11.44 -4.83
CA GLN A 104 -4.78 12.20 -4.19
C GLN A 104 -5.29 13.07 -3.03
N ALA A 105 -6.49 13.64 -3.14
CA ALA A 105 -7.13 14.40 -2.06
C ALA A 105 -7.49 13.50 -0.87
N ILE A 106 -7.98 12.29 -1.12
CA ILE A 106 -8.18 11.26 -0.08
C ILE A 106 -6.82 10.92 0.54
N LEU A 107 -5.80 10.63 -0.28
CA LEU A 107 -4.47 10.23 0.18
C LEU A 107 -3.80 11.31 1.06
N ASN A 108 -3.98 12.60 0.73
CA ASN A 108 -3.46 13.72 1.51
C ASN A 108 -3.93 13.68 2.97
N ILE A 109 -5.17 13.26 3.21
CA ILE A 109 -5.76 13.19 4.55
C ILE A 109 -5.46 11.84 5.22
N LEU A 110 -5.55 10.73 4.48
CA LEU A 110 -5.34 9.40 5.07
C LEU A 110 -3.88 9.13 5.43
N ASN A 111 -2.92 9.56 4.60
CA ASN A 111 -1.51 9.27 4.84
C ASN A 111 -1.03 9.71 6.24
N PRO A 112 -1.20 10.96 6.69
CA PRO A 112 -0.72 11.36 8.02
C PRO A 112 -1.39 10.57 9.14
N ILE A 113 -2.67 10.19 9.01
CA ILE A 113 -3.39 9.39 10.01
C ILE A 113 -2.80 7.99 10.12
N TYR A 114 -2.50 7.34 8.99
CA TYR A 114 -1.95 5.99 8.98
C TYR A 114 -0.44 5.96 9.25
N GLU A 115 0.29 7.04 8.95
CA GLU A 115 1.72 7.15 9.23
C GLU A 115 2.01 6.99 10.72
N ASP A 116 1.16 7.58 11.59
CA ASP A 116 1.24 7.46 13.04
C ASP A 116 0.99 6.02 13.56
N LEU A 117 0.40 5.14 12.73
CA LEU A 117 0.09 3.76 13.08
C LEU A 117 1.13 2.79 12.57
N PHE A 118 1.62 3.01 11.34
CA PHE A 118 2.44 2.04 10.64
C PHE A 118 3.75 1.76 11.37
N SER A 119 4.07 0.47 11.49
CA SER A 119 5.32 -0.03 12.09
C SER A 119 6.53 0.77 11.61
N PHE A 120 7.44 1.11 12.52
CA PHE A 120 8.67 1.81 12.18
C PHE A 120 9.46 1.09 11.08
N TYR A 121 9.42 -0.24 11.05
CA TYR A 121 10.12 -1.10 10.08
C TYR A 121 9.36 -1.37 8.78
N SER A 122 8.28 -0.63 8.51
CA SER A 122 7.61 -0.58 7.21
C SER A 122 8.03 0.68 6.46
N PHE A 123 8.56 0.53 5.25
CA PHE A 123 9.26 1.62 4.54
C PHE A 123 8.59 2.10 3.26
N ALA A 124 8.02 1.20 2.45
CA ALA A 124 7.54 1.59 1.12
C ALA A 124 6.38 2.58 1.18
N TYR A 125 6.36 3.50 0.21
CA TYR A 125 5.28 4.46 -0.02
C TYR A 125 5.02 5.45 1.12
N ARG A 126 5.96 5.57 2.05
CA ARG A 126 5.90 6.48 3.19
C ARG A 126 6.85 7.64 3.01
N LYS A 127 6.46 8.81 3.51
CA LYS A 127 7.27 10.02 3.42
C LYS A 127 8.57 9.83 4.19
N ASN A 128 9.70 10.28 3.62
CA ASN A 128 11.03 10.20 4.24
C ASN A 128 11.51 8.76 4.55
N LYS A 129 10.93 7.74 3.90
CA LYS A 129 11.38 6.36 3.98
C LYS A 129 11.75 5.84 2.59
N SER A 130 12.88 5.17 2.49
CA SER A 130 13.40 4.63 1.23
C SER A 130 13.78 3.16 1.36
N TYR A 131 14.02 2.50 0.23
CA TYR A 131 14.53 1.12 0.22
C TYR A 131 15.94 1.05 0.85
N ILE A 132 16.72 2.13 0.77
CA ILE A 132 18.04 2.24 1.42
C ILE A 132 17.87 2.17 2.93
N ASN A 133 16.92 2.91 3.50
CA ASN A 133 16.68 2.86 4.95
C ASN A 133 16.26 1.46 5.43
N ALA A 134 15.49 0.72 4.62
CA ALA A 134 15.15 -0.66 4.93
C ALA A 134 16.40 -1.55 4.95
N VAL A 135 17.28 -1.40 3.96
CA VAL A 135 18.56 -2.13 3.88
C VAL A 135 19.47 -1.81 5.06
N GLU A 136 19.63 -0.53 5.42
CA GLU A 136 20.42 -0.09 6.58
C GLU A 136 19.93 -0.71 7.89
N VAL A 137 18.61 -0.83 8.08
CA VAL A 137 18.03 -1.48 9.27
C VAL A 137 18.30 -2.98 9.28
N VAL A 138 18.21 -3.64 8.12
CA VAL A 138 18.59 -5.06 8.01
C VAL A 138 20.05 -5.23 8.39
N GLU A 139 20.94 -4.43 7.81
CA GLU A 139 22.37 -4.45 8.15
C GLU A 139 22.60 -4.25 9.64
N PHE A 140 21.97 -3.25 10.25
CA PHE A 140 22.06 -2.98 11.69
C PHE A 140 21.74 -4.21 12.54
N PHE A 141 20.64 -4.90 12.26
CA PHE A 141 20.24 -6.08 13.05
C PHE A 141 21.15 -7.29 12.80
N LEU A 142 21.63 -7.48 11.57
CA LEU A 142 22.61 -8.53 11.30
C LEU A 142 23.93 -8.32 12.07
N LYS A 143 24.28 -7.06 12.42
CA LYS A 143 25.41 -6.76 13.33
C LYS A 143 25.13 -7.06 14.81
N LYS A 144 23.88 -7.36 15.17
CA LYS A 144 23.38 -7.54 16.56
C LYS A 144 22.93 -8.98 16.83
N ASP A 145 23.63 -9.93 16.23
CA ASP A 145 23.44 -11.38 16.40
C ASP A 145 22.07 -11.90 15.93
N TYR A 146 21.44 -11.22 14.96
CA TYR A 146 20.31 -11.78 14.24
C TYR A 146 20.82 -12.72 13.14
N GLU A 147 21.00 -13.99 13.50
CA GLU A 147 21.72 -14.97 12.67
C GLU A 147 20.87 -15.59 11.57
N TYR A 148 19.55 -15.60 11.71
CA TYR A 148 18.64 -16.26 10.77
C TYR A 148 17.72 -15.25 10.11
N ILE A 149 17.55 -15.41 8.80
CA ILE A 149 16.77 -14.53 7.95
C ILE A 149 15.71 -15.38 7.26
N LEU A 150 14.46 -15.08 7.51
CA LEU A 150 13.33 -15.60 6.74
C LEU A 150 13.06 -14.57 5.64
N ASP A 151 13.49 -14.87 4.42
CA ASP A 151 13.22 -14.10 3.21
C ASP A 151 11.98 -14.72 2.56
N LEU A 152 10.82 -14.13 2.80
CA LEU A 152 9.51 -14.70 2.49
C LEU A 152 8.82 -13.85 1.42
N ASP A 153 8.24 -14.53 0.42
CA ASP A 153 7.62 -13.88 -0.76
C ASP A 153 6.11 -14.15 -0.76
N ILE A 154 5.32 -13.11 -1.06
CA ILE A 154 3.86 -13.20 -1.19
C ILE A 154 3.51 -13.47 -2.65
N GLU A 155 2.69 -14.49 -2.89
CA GLU A 155 2.24 -14.81 -4.25
C GLU A 155 1.25 -13.76 -4.76
N ASP A 156 1.65 -13.07 -5.84
CA ASP A 156 0.84 -12.13 -6.63
C ASP A 156 0.02 -11.12 -5.80
N PHE A 157 0.66 -10.59 -4.75
CA PHE A 157 0.02 -9.85 -3.66
C PHE A 157 -1.04 -8.83 -4.09
N PHE A 158 -0.72 -7.92 -5.01
CA PHE A 158 -1.66 -6.88 -5.44
C PHE A 158 -2.92 -7.45 -6.09
N ASN A 159 -2.83 -8.58 -6.79
CA ASN A 159 -3.98 -9.20 -7.44
C ASN A 159 -4.75 -10.14 -6.50
N THR A 160 -4.16 -10.54 -5.37
CA THR A 160 -4.76 -11.48 -4.42
C THR A 160 -5.36 -10.83 -3.18
N ILE A 161 -5.15 -9.53 -2.95
CA ILE A 161 -5.77 -8.78 -1.85
C ILE A 161 -7.29 -9.00 -1.82
N ASP A 162 -7.80 -9.48 -0.69
CA ASP A 162 -9.23 -9.65 -0.48
C ASP A 162 -9.88 -8.30 -0.18
N LEU A 163 -10.84 -7.92 -1.02
CA LEU A 163 -11.48 -6.61 -0.93
C LEU A 163 -12.39 -6.48 0.30
N ASP A 164 -12.97 -7.58 0.80
CA ASP A 164 -13.82 -7.55 1.99
C ASP A 164 -13.01 -7.42 3.27
N ILE A 165 -11.84 -8.09 3.32
CA ILE A 165 -10.88 -7.87 4.40
C ILE A 165 -10.37 -6.42 4.36
N LEU A 166 -9.98 -5.91 3.19
CA LEU A 166 -9.53 -4.51 3.05
C LEU A 166 -10.62 -3.51 3.51
N ARG A 167 -11.89 -3.74 3.15
CA ARG A 167 -13.03 -2.94 3.63
C ARG A 167 -13.13 -2.96 5.16
N LYS A 168 -13.00 -4.14 5.78
CA LYS A 168 -13.01 -4.28 7.26
C LYS A 168 -11.87 -3.47 7.89
N LEU A 169 -10.66 -3.55 7.34
CA LEU A 169 -9.50 -2.79 7.84
C LEU A 169 -9.72 -1.28 7.71
N LEU A 170 -10.24 -0.80 6.57
CA LEU A 170 -10.54 0.63 6.38
C LEU A 170 -11.58 1.14 7.40
N ARG A 171 -12.61 0.34 7.71
CA ARG A 171 -13.65 0.68 8.70
C ARG A 171 -13.12 0.80 10.13
N VAL A 172 -11.92 0.30 10.44
CA VAL A 172 -11.31 0.47 11.77
C VAL A 172 -11.09 1.96 12.05
N LYS A 173 -10.52 2.70 11.08
CA LYS A 173 -10.19 4.13 11.23
C LYS A 173 -11.19 5.07 10.57
N ILE A 174 -11.85 4.64 9.49
CA ILE A 174 -12.78 5.48 8.75
C ILE A 174 -14.21 5.17 9.20
N LYS A 175 -14.90 6.16 9.79
CA LYS A 175 -16.30 6.03 10.26
C LYS A 175 -17.29 6.74 9.35
N ASP A 176 -16.85 7.72 8.57
CA ASP A 176 -17.68 8.43 7.61
C ASP A 176 -18.22 7.48 6.53
N LYS A 177 -19.55 7.32 6.49
CA LYS A 177 -20.23 6.40 5.56
C LYS A 177 -20.10 6.84 4.10
N LYS A 178 -20.06 8.15 3.82
CA LYS A 178 -19.96 8.68 2.45
C LYS A 178 -18.57 8.42 1.89
N LEU A 179 -17.52 8.62 2.69
CA LEU A 179 -16.15 8.29 2.35
C LEU A 179 -15.97 6.79 2.14
N LEU A 180 -16.50 5.95 3.04
CA LEU A 180 -16.47 4.49 2.87
C LEU A 180 -17.16 4.05 1.57
N LYS A 181 -18.31 4.65 1.23
CA LYS A 181 -19.02 4.39 -0.04
C LYS A 181 -18.21 4.83 -1.26
N LEU A 182 -17.50 5.96 -1.18
CA LEU A 182 -16.61 6.41 -2.26
C LEU A 182 -15.41 5.48 -2.44
N LEU A 183 -14.77 5.07 -1.34
CA LEU A 183 -13.67 4.09 -1.37
C LEU A 183 -14.15 2.75 -1.96
N ASP A 184 -15.36 2.31 -1.59
CA ASP A 184 -15.96 1.10 -2.15
C ASP A 184 -16.21 1.21 -3.67
N LYS A 185 -16.68 2.37 -4.16
CA LYS A 185 -16.77 2.64 -5.61
C LYS A 185 -15.41 2.51 -6.30
N TYR A 186 -14.32 2.94 -5.65
CA TYR A 186 -12.95 2.78 -6.18
C TYR A 186 -12.45 1.33 -6.14
N LEU A 187 -12.77 0.57 -5.09
CA LEU A 187 -12.42 -0.85 -5.02
C LEU A 187 -13.18 -1.69 -6.07
N ASN A 188 -14.39 -1.26 -6.44
CA ASN A 188 -15.24 -1.90 -7.46
C ASN A 188 -15.17 -1.22 -8.84
N GLN A 189 -14.13 -0.42 -9.10
CA GLN A 189 -13.99 0.36 -10.31
C GLN A 189 -13.88 -0.54 -11.56
N ASN A 190 -14.54 -0.14 -12.65
CA ASN A 190 -14.43 -0.84 -13.93
C ASN A 190 -13.02 -0.66 -14.51
N ILE A 191 -12.54 -1.70 -15.18
CA ILE A 191 -11.23 -1.76 -15.79
C ILE A 191 -11.37 -2.05 -17.28
N TYR A 192 -10.65 -1.30 -18.10
CA TYR A 192 -10.47 -1.55 -19.52
C TYR A 192 -9.09 -2.16 -19.77
N ASP A 193 -9.06 -3.30 -20.44
CA ASP A 193 -7.85 -4.06 -20.73
C ASP A 193 -8.04 -4.80 -22.06
N ASN A 194 -7.24 -4.45 -23.06
CA ASN A 194 -7.24 -5.05 -24.41
C ASN A 194 -8.65 -5.23 -25.02
N GLY A 195 -9.45 -4.17 -25.06
CA GLY A 195 -10.77 -4.15 -25.70
C GLY A 195 -11.92 -4.68 -24.83
N LYS A 196 -11.64 -5.13 -23.61
CA LYS A 196 -12.67 -5.66 -22.69
C LYS A 196 -12.79 -4.77 -21.46
N VAL A 197 -14.04 -4.59 -21.01
CA VAL A 197 -14.34 -3.94 -19.73
C VAL A 197 -14.80 -4.99 -18.72
N TYR A 198 -14.17 -5.02 -17.54
CA TYR A 198 -14.54 -5.94 -16.46
C TYR A 198 -14.28 -5.32 -15.09
N LYS A 199 -14.73 -6.01 -14.02
CA LYS A 199 -14.40 -5.69 -12.63
C LYS A 199 -13.51 -6.77 -12.04
N MET A 200 -12.54 -6.37 -11.23
CA MET A 200 -11.74 -7.31 -10.45
C MET A 200 -12.61 -7.92 -9.35
N LYS A 201 -12.51 -9.24 -9.17
CA LYS A 201 -13.16 -9.95 -8.05
C LYS A 201 -12.38 -9.78 -6.75
N CYS A 202 -11.06 -9.73 -6.87
CA CYS A 202 -10.09 -9.49 -5.80
C CYS A 202 -8.92 -8.67 -6.35
N GLY A 203 -8.12 -8.12 -5.45
CA GLY A 203 -6.94 -7.34 -5.77
C GLY A 203 -7.20 -5.84 -5.89
N ILE A 204 -6.12 -5.07 -5.88
CA ILE A 204 -6.11 -3.62 -6.08
C ILE A 204 -5.22 -3.30 -7.29
N ILE A 205 -5.64 -2.33 -8.09
CA ILE A 205 -4.96 -2.01 -9.34
C ILE A 205 -3.60 -1.35 -9.04
N GLN A 206 -2.52 -1.93 -9.56
CA GLN A 206 -1.19 -1.32 -9.45
C GLN A 206 -1.14 0.01 -10.21
N GLY A 207 -0.52 1.03 -9.62
CA GLY A 207 -0.41 2.37 -10.23
C GLY A 207 -1.54 3.34 -9.91
N ASN A 208 -2.66 2.85 -9.35
CA ASN A 208 -3.64 3.71 -8.70
C ASN A 208 -3.02 4.41 -7.48
N ILE A 209 -3.52 5.61 -7.17
CA ILE A 209 -2.91 6.48 -6.16
C ILE A 209 -3.14 5.96 -4.73
N LEU A 210 -4.30 5.34 -4.46
CA LEU A 210 -4.60 4.78 -3.14
C LEU A 210 -4.01 3.38 -2.90
N SER A 211 -3.74 2.61 -3.96
CA SER A 211 -3.28 1.22 -3.83
C SER A 211 -2.04 1.04 -2.93
N PRO A 212 -1.03 1.92 -2.98
CA PRO A 212 0.13 1.82 -2.08
C PRO A 212 -0.20 2.01 -0.60
N LEU A 213 -1.19 2.83 -0.27
CA LEU A 213 -1.65 2.97 1.11
C LEU A 213 -2.44 1.72 1.52
N PHE A 214 -3.34 1.24 0.66
CA PHE A 214 -4.14 0.05 0.93
C PHE A 214 -3.28 -1.20 1.15
N SER A 215 -2.22 -1.39 0.36
CA SER A 215 -1.28 -2.49 0.58
C SER A 215 -0.60 -2.43 1.95
N ASN A 216 -0.17 -1.22 2.35
CA ASN A 216 0.43 -1.03 3.66
C ASN A 216 -0.57 -1.29 4.81
N ILE A 217 -1.82 -0.84 4.68
CA ILE A 217 -2.90 -1.14 5.63
C ILE A 217 -3.11 -2.65 5.72
N TYR A 218 -3.13 -3.33 4.58
CA TYR A 218 -3.41 -4.76 4.49
C TYR A 218 -2.35 -5.63 5.17
N LEU A 219 -1.08 -5.21 5.17
CA LEU A 219 0.04 -5.93 5.79
C LEU A 219 0.42 -5.38 7.17
N HIS A 220 -0.21 -4.31 7.63
CA HIS A 220 0.19 -3.62 8.86
C HIS A 220 0.11 -4.52 10.10
N ASN A 221 -0.96 -5.31 10.23
CA ASN A 221 -1.14 -6.19 11.39
C ASN A 221 -0.06 -7.29 11.44
N LEU A 222 0.40 -7.77 10.29
CA LEU A 222 1.53 -8.69 10.23
C LEU A 222 2.80 -8.02 10.76
N ASP A 223 3.06 -6.75 10.38
CA ASP A 223 4.21 -6.01 10.89
C ASP A 223 4.17 -5.93 12.42
N ILE A 224 3.01 -5.65 13.00
CA ILE A 224 2.83 -5.54 14.46
C ILE A 224 3.08 -6.89 15.12
N ILE A 225 2.38 -7.94 14.70
CA ILE A 225 2.49 -9.27 15.32
C ILE A 225 3.93 -9.80 15.22
N ALA A 226 4.60 -9.61 14.09
CA ALA A 226 5.96 -10.07 13.91
C ALA A 226 6.97 -9.28 14.78
N ASN A 227 6.78 -7.96 14.94
CA ASN A 227 7.70 -7.10 15.70
C ASN A 227 7.44 -7.03 17.21
N LEU A 228 6.28 -7.49 17.69
CA LEU A 228 5.98 -7.64 19.13
C LEU A 228 6.77 -8.78 19.81
N ASN A 229 7.41 -9.65 19.03
CA ASN A 229 8.15 -10.80 19.50
C ASN A 229 9.69 -10.55 19.42
N SER A 230 10.51 -11.61 19.53
CA SER A 230 11.98 -11.50 19.58
C SER A 230 12.63 -11.05 18.26
N GLY A 231 12.02 -11.41 17.14
CA GLY A 231 12.42 -11.09 15.78
C GLY A 231 12.07 -9.67 15.33
N LYS A 232 12.62 -9.30 14.18
CA LYS A 232 12.41 -8.01 13.54
C LYS A 232 11.98 -8.21 12.10
N MET A 233 10.78 -7.74 11.78
CA MET A 233 10.24 -7.77 10.42
C MET A 233 10.48 -6.40 9.77
N ILE A 234 11.29 -6.41 8.71
CA ILE A 234 11.59 -5.24 7.88
C ILE A 234 10.87 -5.42 6.55
N ARG A 235 10.00 -4.48 6.20
CA ARG A 235 9.12 -4.58 5.03
C ARG A 235 9.21 -3.37 4.11
N TYR A 236 9.28 -3.64 2.81
CA TYR A 236 9.14 -2.67 1.74
C TYR A 236 8.06 -3.16 0.76
N ALA A 237 6.85 -2.61 0.87
CA ALA A 237 5.67 -3.05 0.14
C ALA A 237 5.34 -4.51 0.51
N ASP A 238 5.36 -5.43 -0.45
CA ASP A 238 5.20 -6.87 -0.28
C ASP A 238 6.51 -7.62 -0.04
N ASP A 239 7.67 -7.02 -0.32
CA ASP A 239 8.97 -7.60 0.00
C ASP A 239 9.27 -7.43 1.50
N PHE A 240 9.53 -8.52 2.22
CA PHE A 240 9.92 -8.43 3.63
C PHE A 240 10.91 -9.51 4.06
N LEU A 241 11.71 -9.16 5.05
CA LEU A 241 12.55 -10.10 5.80
C LEU A 241 12.07 -10.16 7.25
N ILE A 242 12.15 -11.35 7.84
CA ILE A 242 12.07 -11.51 9.29
C ILE A 242 13.42 -11.99 9.79
N LEU A 243 14.06 -11.17 10.61
CA LEU A 243 15.32 -11.46 11.25
C LEU A 243 15.07 -12.06 12.63
N VAL A 244 15.70 -13.20 12.93
CA VAL A 244 15.64 -13.83 14.26
C VAL A 244 17.03 -14.23 14.73
N LYS A 245 17.24 -14.24 16.04
CA LYS A 245 18.54 -14.60 16.64
C LYS A 245 18.78 -16.11 16.65
N GLU A 246 17.77 -16.87 17.06
CA GLU A 246 17.90 -18.31 17.30
C GLU A 246 17.13 -19.15 16.28
N LYS A 247 17.69 -20.33 15.94
CA LYS A 247 17.05 -21.28 15.02
C LYS A 247 15.66 -21.72 15.48
N LYS A 248 15.44 -21.80 16.80
CA LYS A 248 14.16 -22.22 17.39
C LYS A 248 13.01 -21.27 17.03
N ASP A 249 13.30 -19.98 16.82
CA ASP A 249 12.29 -18.96 16.51
C ASP A 249 11.79 -19.04 15.06
N ILE A 250 12.52 -19.71 14.16
CA ILE A 250 12.12 -19.85 12.75
C ILE A 250 10.74 -20.47 12.62
N LYS A 251 10.48 -21.59 13.31
CA LYS A 251 9.18 -22.28 13.26
C LYS A 251 8.05 -21.41 13.77
N ARG A 252 8.30 -20.62 14.83
CA ARG A 252 7.34 -19.67 15.39
C ARG A 252 6.96 -18.61 14.35
N TYR A 253 7.95 -18.01 13.70
CA TYR A 253 7.72 -16.95 12.73
C TYR A 253 7.07 -17.44 11.43
N LEU A 254 7.44 -18.64 10.95
CA LEU A 254 6.71 -19.29 9.86
C LEU A 254 5.24 -19.48 10.23
N SER A 255 4.95 -20.00 11.43
CA SER A 255 3.57 -20.19 11.88
C SER A 255 2.79 -18.87 11.99
N ILE A 256 3.41 -17.79 12.46
CA ILE A 256 2.81 -16.44 12.47
C ILE A 256 2.42 -16.01 11.05
N VAL A 257 3.35 -16.13 10.10
CA VAL A 257 3.13 -15.73 8.71
C VAL A 257 2.06 -16.59 8.05
N GLU A 258 2.14 -17.91 8.17
CA GLU A 258 1.17 -18.85 7.60
C GLU A 258 -0.24 -18.64 8.15
N LYS A 259 -0.36 -18.41 9.47
CA LYS A 259 -1.64 -18.09 10.10
C LYS A 259 -2.20 -16.78 9.56
N TYR A 260 -1.37 -15.73 9.51
CA TYR A 260 -1.79 -14.43 8.95
C TYR A 260 -2.24 -14.59 7.50
N PHE A 261 -1.46 -15.28 6.68
CA PHE A 261 -1.75 -15.44 5.25
C PHE A 261 -3.06 -16.19 5.04
N LYS A 262 -3.32 -17.23 5.83
CA LYS A 262 -4.61 -17.94 5.82
C LYS A 262 -5.77 -17.02 6.20
N GLU A 263 -5.65 -16.23 7.27
CA GLU A 263 -6.70 -15.32 7.74
C GLU A 263 -6.95 -14.16 6.75
N TYR A 264 -5.91 -13.75 6.01
CA TYR A 264 -5.95 -12.64 5.07
C TYR A 264 -6.06 -13.09 3.60
N ASN A 265 -6.38 -14.35 3.33
CA ASN A 265 -6.50 -14.93 1.99
C ASN A 265 -5.26 -14.70 1.08
N LEU A 266 -4.08 -14.60 1.70
CA LEU A 266 -2.79 -14.53 1.01
C LEU A 266 -2.15 -15.91 0.91
N ARG A 267 -1.14 -16.03 0.03
CA ARG A 267 -0.39 -17.27 -0.16
C ARG A 267 1.11 -17.01 -0.15
N LEU A 268 1.84 -17.91 0.51
CA LEU A 268 3.29 -17.86 0.55
C LEU A 268 3.82 -18.48 -0.74
N ASN A 269 4.73 -17.77 -1.39
CA ASN A 269 5.45 -18.31 -2.53
C ASN A 269 6.64 -19.13 -2.05
N TYR A 270 6.39 -20.41 -1.77
CA TYR A 270 7.42 -21.34 -1.27
C TYR A 270 8.62 -21.49 -2.22
N LYS A 271 8.44 -21.27 -3.53
CA LYS A 271 9.54 -21.35 -4.51
C LYS A 271 10.54 -20.20 -4.40
N LYS A 272 10.08 -19.02 -3.99
CA LYS A 272 10.92 -17.84 -3.80
C LYS A 272 11.32 -17.59 -2.35
N SER A 273 10.55 -18.15 -1.42
CA SER A 273 10.83 -18.04 0.01
C SER A 273 12.02 -18.93 0.41
N LYS A 274 12.85 -18.44 1.33
CA LYS A 274 14.03 -19.16 1.81
C LYS A 274 14.40 -18.73 3.22
N ILE A 275 15.06 -19.65 3.93
CA ILE A 275 15.64 -19.41 5.24
C ILE A 275 17.15 -19.39 5.08
N ILE A 276 17.78 -18.30 5.51
CA ILE A 276 19.22 -18.10 5.39
C ILE A 276 19.81 -18.06 6.80
N ASN A 277 20.85 -18.86 7.03
CA ASN A 277 21.75 -18.66 8.16
C ASN A 277 22.84 -17.68 7.74
N PHE A 278 22.78 -16.45 8.24
CA PHE A 278 23.72 -15.38 7.89
C PHE A 278 25.17 -15.74 8.24
N LYS A 279 25.41 -16.60 9.24
CA LYS A 279 26.77 -17.07 9.55
C LYS A 279 27.37 -17.92 8.43
N GLN A 280 26.55 -18.62 7.66
CA GLN A 280 26.96 -19.58 6.63
C GLN A 280 27.06 -18.96 5.22
N VAL A 281 26.74 -17.68 5.06
CA VAL A 281 26.80 -16.99 3.76
C VAL A 281 27.71 -15.77 3.84
N LYS A 282 28.32 -15.42 2.70
CA LYS A 282 29.14 -14.20 2.59
C LYS A 282 28.32 -12.93 2.36
N LYS A 283 27.12 -13.09 1.80
CA LYS A 283 26.23 -11.99 1.42
C LYS A 283 24.78 -12.43 1.31
N ILE A 284 23.88 -11.47 1.42
CA ILE A 284 22.46 -11.63 1.08
C ILE A 284 22.05 -10.55 0.08
N ARG A 285 20.87 -10.73 -0.53
CA ARG A 285 20.27 -9.72 -1.42
C ARG A 285 18.93 -9.31 -0.86
N PHE A 286 18.67 -8.01 -0.79
CA PHE A 286 17.38 -7.45 -0.40
C PHE A 286 17.14 -6.15 -1.17
N LEU A 287 15.96 -5.99 -1.77
CA LEU A 287 15.57 -4.80 -2.55
C LEU A 287 16.58 -4.40 -3.63
N GLY A 288 17.20 -5.40 -4.27
CA GLY A 288 18.23 -5.21 -5.29
C GLY A 288 19.63 -4.84 -4.77
N GLN A 289 19.78 -4.64 -3.46
CA GLN A 289 21.07 -4.36 -2.82
C GLN A 289 21.73 -5.66 -2.34
N ILE A 290 23.07 -5.65 -2.27
CA ILE A 290 23.86 -6.74 -1.70
C ILE A 290 24.36 -6.31 -0.33
N ILE A 291 24.03 -7.09 0.70
CA ILE A 291 24.53 -6.88 2.07
C ILE A 291 25.62 -7.90 2.32
N TYR A 292 26.84 -7.45 2.60
CA TYR A 292 27.99 -8.30 2.89
C TYR A 292 28.12 -8.57 4.39
N LYS A 293 28.55 -9.79 4.72
CA LYS A 293 29.04 -10.10 6.06
C LYS A 293 30.36 -9.34 6.27
N SER A 294 30.35 -8.37 7.18
CA SER A 294 31.44 -7.41 7.40
C SER A 294 32.13 -7.68 8.75
N TRP A 295 32.58 -8.92 8.94
CA TRP A 295 33.44 -9.34 10.05
C TRP A 295 34.19 -10.59 9.63
#